data_AF-A0AAE1NGA0-F1
#
_entry.id   AF-A0AAE1NGA0-F1
#
_cell.length_a   1.000
_cell.length_b   1.000
_cell.length_c   1.000
_cell.angle_alpha   90.00
_cell.angle_beta   90.00
_cell.angle_gamma   90.00
#
_symmetry.space_group_name_H-M   'P 1'
#
loop_
_entity.id
_entity.type
_entity.pdbx_description
1 polymer ?
#
loop_
_entity_poly.entity_id
_entity_poly.type
_entity_poly.pdbx_seq_one_letter_code
_entity_poly.pdbx_strand_id
1 'polypeptide(L)'
;MSEDAMKVLNPTELVQGTREGKDNTTTTPPLSAHDIATSLQKAMLRMTGKFISEENGKVDYEGLKKSPEYQDYRVLSSRLREVDVRELDEKERMAFFINIYNALTVDSIAQLTTTPSSTLEVDRFWTSNAYMIGPHPYTLDQIEHGILRGNRAHPSTDHPVLSTGDPRLVHALTTPDPRIHFALNCGAK
;
A
#
# COMPACT_ATOMS: atom_id res chain seq x y z
N MET A 1 79.42 3.33 -13.15
CA MET A 1 78.61 2.10 -12.91
C MET A 1 77.43 2.50 -12.04
N SER A 2 76.29 1.85 -12.32
CA SER A 2 74.90 2.22 -12.01
C SER A 2 74.55 2.50 -10.54
N GLU A 3 73.46 3.28 -10.40
CA GLU A 3 72.38 3.31 -9.39
C GLU A 3 72.71 3.16 -7.91
N ASP A 4 72.22 4.11 -7.09
CA ASP A 4 71.19 3.74 -6.11
C ASP A 4 70.41 4.95 -5.51
N ALA A 5 69.17 4.63 -5.15
CA ALA A 5 68.32 5.17 -4.08
C ALA A 5 67.85 6.65 -4.06
N MET A 6 66.55 6.75 -4.37
CA MET A 6 65.57 7.78 -4.03
C MET A 6 65.46 8.08 -2.52
N LYS A 7 65.39 9.36 -2.10
CA LYS A 7 64.58 9.82 -0.93
C LYS A 7 64.47 11.35 -0.73
N VAL A 8 63.20 11.81 -0.72
CA VAL A 8 62.52 12.88 0.08
C VAL A 8 62.95 14.35 -0.01
N LEU A 9 62.04 15.27 -0.39
CA LEU A 9 61.30 16.18 0.51
C LEU A 9 60.44 17.24 -0.21
N ASN A 10 59.37 17.60 0.50
CA ASN A 10 58.19 18.41 0.21
C ASN A 10 58.49 19.91 -0.04
N PRO A 11 57.57 20.68 -0.63
CA PRO A 11 57.17 21.92 0.04
C PRO A 11 55.66 22.20 0.02
N THR A 12 55.12 22.20 1.24
CA THR A 12 54.16 23.13 1.84
C THR A 12 53.68 24.33 0.98
N GLU A 13 52.35 24.42 0.89
CA GLU A 13 51.49 25.61 0.79
C GLU A 13 51.54 26.47 -0.47
N LEU A 14 50.44 26.41 -1.24
CA LEU A 14 49.72 27.62 -1.68
C LEU A 14 48.28 27.27 -2.10
N VAL A 15 47.36 28.12 -1.64
CA VAL A 15 45.93 28.24 -1.96
C VAL A 15 44.95 27.49 -1.06
N GLN A 16 44.58 28.21 0.00
CA GLN A 16 43.39 28.06 0.81
C GLN A 16 42.11 28.28 -0.03
N GLY A 17 41.05 27.57 0.36
CA GLY A 17 39.67 28.02 0.15
C GLY A 17 38.81 27.06 -0.66
N THR A 18 38.25 26.04 -0.02
CA THR A 18 36.96 25.50 -0.46
C THR A 18 36.11 25.13 0.74
N ARG A 19 34.91 25.72 0.73
CA ARG A 19 33.85 25.72 1.72
C ARG A 19 33.48 24.30 2.18
N GLU A 20 33.39 24.10 3.49
CA GLU A 20 32.61 23.00 4.07
C GLU A 20 31.13 23.23 3.72
N GLY A 21 30.64 22.54 2.70
CA GLY A 21 29.22 22.34 2.49
C GLY A 21 28.72 21.29 3.47
N LYS A 22 28.06 21.73 4.55
CA LYS A 22 27.15 20.87 5.29
C LYS A 22 25.95 20.62 4.39
N ASP A 23 25.97 19.53 3.65
CA ASP A 23 24.76 18.96 3.05
C ASP A 23 23.88 18.42 4.19
N ASN A 24 23.10 19.32 4.77
CA ASN A 24 21.98 19.00 5.63
C ASN A 24 20.76 18.70 4.77
N THR A 25 20.83 17.65 3.95
CA THR A 25 19.62 17.00 3.46
C THR A 25 18.98 16.32 4.66
N THR A 26 18.06 17.04 5.32
CA THR A 26 17.10 16.41 6.24
C THR A 26 16.23 15.50 5.39
N THR A 27 16.77 14.31 5.11
CA THR A 27 16.06 13.22 4.46
C THR A 27 15.06 12.75 5.49
N THR A 28 13.83 13.27 5.39
CA THR A 28 12.70 12.74 6.15
C THR A 28 12.73 11.22 5.96
N PRO A 29 12.84 10.42 7.03
CA PRO A 29 12.91 8.98 6.88
C PRO A 29 11.69 8.50 6.09
N PRO A 30 11.84 7.54 5.17
CA PRO A 30 10.70 6.99 4.46
C PRO A 30 9.65 6.53 5.47
N LEU A 31 8.39 6.92 5.24
CA LEU A 31 7.28 6.50 6.09
C LEU A 31 7.23 4.97 6.13
N SER A 32 7.12 4.40 7.33
CA SER A 32 6.99 2.96 7.47
C SER A 32 5.71 2.46 6.81
N ALA A 33 5.66 1.17 6.47
CA ALA A 33 4.46 0.53 5.95
C ALA A 33 3.24 0.73 6.88
N HIS A 34 3.49 0.67 8.19
CA HIS A 34 2.51 0.94 9.23
C HIS A 34 1.98 2.38 9.17
N ASP A 35 2.86 3.37 9.01
CA ASP A 35 2.47 4.78 8.97
C ASP A 35 1.68 5.11 7.70
N ILE A 36 2.06 4.53 6.56
CA ILE A 36 1.31 4.69 5.31
C ILE A 36 -0.08 4.09 5.46
N ALA A 37 -0.20 2.83 5.92
CA ALA A 37 -1.50 2.18 6.09
C ALA A 37 -2.38 2.92 7.12
N THR A 38 -1.81 3.38 8.23
CA THR A 38 -2.54 4.15 9.26
C THR A 38 -2.99 5.49 8.70
N SER A 39 -2.14 6.20 7.97
CA SER A 39 -2.49 7.47 7.36
C SER A 39 -3.60 7.30 6.32
N LEU A 40 -3.52 6.24 5.52
CA LEU A 40 -4.52 5.91 4.51
C LEU A 40 -5.87 5.56 5.15
N GLN A 41 -5.87 4.74 6.20
CA GLN A 41 -7.06 4.42 6.99
C GLN A 41 -7.71 5.70 7.56
N LYS A 42 -6.90 6.57 8.20
CA LYS A 42 -7.42 7.83 8.75
C LYS A 42 -7.96 8.76 7.66
N ALA A 43 -7.29 8.85 6.51
CA ALA A 43 -7.76 9.64 5.38
C ALA A 43 -9.11 9.11 4.86
N MET A 44 -9.21 7.80 4.64
CA MET A 44 -10.44 7.12 4.25
C MET A 44 -11.59 7.40 5.24
N LEU A 45 -11.36 7.26 6.54
CA LEU A 45 -12.38 7.53 7.57
C LEU A 45 -12.83 9.00 7.56
N ARG A 46 -11.89 9.95 7.42
CA ARG A 46 -12.22 11.39 7.37
C ARG A 46 -13.07 11.74 6.15
N MET A 47 -12.67 11.30 4.95
CA MET A 47 -13.44 11.60 3.75
C MET A 47 -14.80 10.92 3.77
N THR A 48 -14.87 9.63 4.11
CA THR A 48 -16.15 8.92 4.11
C THR A 48 -17.11 9.57 5.09
N GLY A 49 -16.67 9.88 6.32
CA GLY A 49 -17.48 10.60 7.30
C GLY A 49 -17.95 11.98 6.85
N LYS A 50 -17.13 12.75 6.11
CA LYS A 50 -17.51 14.08 5.58
C LYS A 50 -18.60 13.99 4.51
N PHE A 51 -18.64 12.89 3.76
CA PHE A 51 -19.57 12.69 2.64
C PHE A 51 -20.73 11.75 2.99
N ILE A 52 -21.03 11.49 4.26
CA ILE A 52 -22.24 10.74 4.64
C ILE A 52 -23.47 11.64 4.46
N SER A 53 -24.45 11.15 3.70
CA SER A 53 -25.77 11.77 3.58
C SER A 53 -26.54 11.65 4.90
N GLU A 54 -27.03 12.77 5.42
CA GLU A 54 -27.87 12.79 6.62
C GLU A 54 -29.23 12.11 6.41
N GLU A 55 -29.71 12.03 5.17
CA GLU A 55 -31.04 11.48 4.85
C GLU A 55 -31.07 9.95 4.93
N ASN A 56 -30.05 9.27 4.41
CA ASN A 56 -30.04 7.83 4.26
C ASN A 56 -28.79 7.14 4.84
N GLY A 57 -27.87 7.89 5.44
CA GLY A 57 -26.64 7.38 6.04
C GLY A 57 -25.62 6.83 5.05
N LYS A 58 -25.83 7.01 3.73
CA LYS A 58 -24.93 6.49 2.70
C LYS A 58 -23.87 7.53 2.34
N VAL A 59 -22.68 7.05 1.99
CA VAL A 59 -21.61 7.90 1.48
C VAL A 59 -21.97 8.39 0.07
N ASP A 60 -21.95 9.71 -0.14
CA ASP A 60 -21.98 10.36 -1.45
C ASP A 60 -20.62 10.20 -2.14
N TYR A 61 -20.44 9.05 -2.78
CA TYR A 61 -19.23 8.72 -3.51
C TYR A 61 -18.96 9.65 -4.71
N GLU A 62 -20.01 10.23 -5.31
CA GLU A 62 -19.88 11.16 -6.44
C GLU A 62 -19.31 12.51 -5.99
N GLY A 63 -19.80 13.04 -4.87
CA GLY A 63 -19.23 14.22 -4.21
C GLY A 63 -17.81 13.96 -3.70
N LEU A 64 -17.59 12.81 -3.04
CA LEU A 64 -16.29 12.40 -2.50
C LEU A 64 -15.23 12.35 -3.61
N LYS A 65 -15.52 11.72 -4.75
CA LYS A 65 -14.57 11.59 -5.87
C LYS A 65 -14.08 12.93 -6.43
N LYS A 66 -14.90 13.98 -6.33
CA LYS A 66 -14.59 15.34 -6.81
C LYS A 66 -13.88 16.19 -5.77
N SER A 67 -13.73 15.69 -4.54
CA SER A 67 -13.18 16.44 -3.42
C SER A 67 -11.65 16.51 -3.42
N PRO A 68 -11.06 17.59 -2.86
CA PRO A 68 -9.62 17.65 -2.58
C PRO A 68 -9.15 16.50 -1.66
N GLU A 69 -9.96 16.12 -0.67
CA GLU A 69 -9.60 15.05 0.27
C GLU A 69 -9.38 13.71 -0.44
N TYR A 70 -10.17 13.42 -1.47
CA TYR A 70 -9.98 12.22 -2.28
C TYR A 70 -8.71 12.31 -3.14
N GLN A 71 -8.37 13.49 -3.67
CA GLN A 71 -7.12 13.69 -4.41
C GLN A 71 -5.90 13.44 -3.51
N ASP A 72 -5.90 14.00 -2.29
CA ASP A 72 -4.85 13.78 -1.29
C ASP A 72 -4.73 12.29 -0.93
N TYR A 73 -5.86 11.61 -0.78
CA TYR A 73 -5.89 10.17 -0.55
C TYR A 73 -5.31 9.36 -1.70
N ARG A 74 -5.60 9.74 -2.95
CA ARG A 74 -5.02 9.06 -4.12
C ARG A 74 -3.49 9.26 -4.17
N VAL A 75 -3.00 10.45 -3.85
CA VAL A 75 -1.55 10.69 -3.71
C VAL A 75 -0.97 9.81 -2.60
N LEU A 76 -1.59 9.75 -1.44
CA LEU A 76 -1.14 8.91 -0.32
C LEU A 76 -1.15 7.41 -0.69
N SER A 77 -2.21 6.92 -1.32
CA SER A 77 -2.33 5.52 -1.76
C SER A 77 -1.22 5.13 -2.76
N SER A 78 -0.76 6.09 -3.59
CA SER A 78 0.30 5.83 -4.57
C SER A 78 1.64 5.47 -3.92
N ARG A 79 1.84 5.88 -2.66
CA ARG A 79 3.04 5.57 -1.87
C ARG A 79 3.12 4.13 -1.38
N LEU A 80 2.05 3.34 -1.51
CA LEU A 80 2.10 1.90 -1.25
C LEU A 80 3.15 1.17 -2.10
N ARG A 81 3.52 1.75 -3.25
CA ARG A 81 4.61 1.25 -4.11
C ARG A 81 5.98 1.25 -3.46
N GLU A 82 6.14 2.00 -2.37
CA GLU A 82 7.39 2.15 -1.64
C GLU A 82 7.47 1.23 -0.41
N VAL A 83 6.39 0.48 -0.13
CA VAL A 83 6.30 -0.43 1.00
C VAL A 83 7.00 -1.76 0.69
N ASP A 84 7.87 -2.19 1.61
CA ASP A 84 8.32 -3.58 1.68
C ASP A 84 7.53 -4.34 2.74
N VAL A 85 6.61 -5.19 2.30
CA VAL A 85 5.75 -5.99 3.20
C VAL A 85 6.56 -7.03 3.99
N ARG A 86 7.79 -7.36 3.57
CA ARG A 86 8.63 -8.35 4.27
C ARG A 86 9.17 -7.85 5.61
N GLU A 87 9.18 -6.53 5.81
CA GLU A 87 9.61 -5.91 7.06
C GLU A 87 8.55 -6.00 8.16
N LEU A 88 7.31 -6.35 7.81
CA LEU A 88 6.20 -6.49 8.75
C LEU A 88 6.17 -7.88 9.36
N ASP A 89 5.96 -7.95 10.68
CA ASP A 89 5.59 -9.22 11.30
C ASP A 89 4.18 -9.67 10.87
N GLU A 90 3.80 -10.89 11.22
CA GLU A 90 2.51 -11.45 10.77
C GLU A 90 1.29 -10.62 11.25
N LYS A 91 1.34 -10.06 12.46
CA LYS A 91 0.23 -9.26 13.01
C LYS A 91 0.17 -7.88 12.37
N GLU A 92 1.32 -7.24 12.19
CA GLU A 92 1.44 -5.96 11.50
C GLU A 92 1.00 -6.09 10.05
N ARG A 93 1.40 -7.17 9.38
CA ARG A 93 0.99 -7.50 8.01
C ARG A 93 -0.51 -7.72 7.90
N MET A 94 -1.12 -8.45 8.84
CA MET A 94 -2.57 -8.59 8.90
C MET A 94 -3.27 -7.24 9.04
N ALA A 95 -2.85 -6.40 9.99
CA ALA A 95 -3.41 -5.07 10.19
C ALA A 95 -3.22 -4.16 8.96
N PHE A 96 -2.04 -4.21 8.35
CA PHE A 96 -1.71 -3.52 7.11
C PHE A 96 -2.71 -3.91 6.01
N PHE A 97 -2.84 -5.21 5.69
CA PHE A 97 -3.71 -5.64 4.60
C PHE A 97 -5.20 -5.42 4.86
N ILE A 98 -5.67 -5.49 6.11
CA ILE A 98 -7.05 -5.09 6.46
C ILE A 98 -7.27 -3.61 6.15
N ASN A 99 -6.33 -2.75 6.54
CA ASN A 99 -6.43 -1.31 6.26
C ASN A 99 -6.40 -1.04 4.75
N ILE A 100 -5.52 -1.71 4.02
CA ILE A 100 -5.41 -1.55 2.57
C ILE A 100 -6.66 -2.06 1.85
N TYR A 101 -7.22 -3.20 2.26
CA TYR A 101 -8.46 -3.72 1.68
C TYR A 101 -9.62 -2.74 1.85
N ASN A 102 -9.82 -2.21 3.06
CA ASN A 102 -10.90 -1.28 3.35
C ASN A 102 -10.74 0.03 2.57
N ALA A 103 -9.50 0.54 2.50
CA ALA A 103 -9.15 1.71 1.72
C ALA A 103 -9.43 1.50 0.22
N LEU A 104 -8.92 0.40 -0.35
CA LEU A 104 -9.15 0.04 -1.73
C LEU A 104 -10.63 -0.17 -2.04
N THR A 105 -11.42 -0.68 -1.10
CA THR A 105 -12.88 -0.84 -1.28
C THR A 105 -13.57 0.50 -1.49
N VAL A 106 -13.29 1.50 -0.64
CA VAL A 106 -13.85 2.86 -0.76
C VAL A 106 -13.43 3.50 -2.08
N ASP A 107 -12.15 3.39 -2.44
CA ASP A 107 -11.60 3.91 -3.68
C ASP A 107 -12.23 3.25 -4.91
N SER A 108 -12.44 1.94 -4.86
CA SER A 108 -13.07 1.17 -5.95
C SER A 108 -14.52 1.58 -6.12
N ILE A 109 -15.29 1.73 -5.02
CA ILE A 109 -16.68 2.19 -5.07
C ILE A 109 -16.77 3.62 -5.61
N ALA A 110 -15.88 4.53 -5.18
CA ALA A 110 -15.83 5.91 -5.69
C ALA A 110 -15.53 5.98 -7.21
N GLN A 111 -14.86 4.97 -7.75
CA GLN A 111 -14.53 4.89 -9.17
C GLN A 111 -15.66 4.30 -10.03
N LEU A 112 -16.60 3.57 -9.44
CA LEU A 112 -17.74 3.00 -10.16
C LEU A 112 -18.57 4.10 -10.83
N THR A 113 -18.87 3.92 -12.11
CA THR A 113 -19.80 4.78 -12.85
C THR A 113 -21.23 4.25 -12.81
N THR A 114 -21.39 2.96 -12.56
CA THR A 114 -22.67 2.25 -12.45
C THR A 114 -22.58 1.21 -11.35
N THR A 115 -23.72 0.89 -10.71
CA THR A 115 -23.76 -0.18 -9.72
C THR A 115 -23.73 -1.53 -10.45
N PRO A 116 -22.83 -2.46 -10.10
CA PRO A 116 -22.83 -3.81 -10.64
C PRO A 116 -24.22 -4.45 -10.55
N SER A 117 -24.70 -4.96 -11.67
CA SER A 117 -26.06 -5.48 -11.85
C SER A 117 -26.08 -7.01 -12.02
N SER A 118 -24.92 -7.62 -12.21
CA SER A 118 -24.75 -9.07 -12.34
C SER A 118 -23.65 -9.61 -11.44
N THR A 119 -23.71 -10.92 -11.14
CA THR A 119 -22.67 -11.61 -10.39
C THR A 119 -21.29 -11.52 -11.05
N LEU A 120 -21.24 -11.53 -12.38
CA LEU A 120 -20.00 -11.36 -13.14
C LEU A 120 -19.41 -9.95 -13.00
N GLU A 121 -20.25 -8.92 -12.96
CA GLU A 121 -19.80 -7.54 -12.74
C GLU A 121 -19.29 -7.33 -11.31
N VAL A 122 -19.94 -7.97 -10.33
CA VAL A 122 -19.46 -8.00 -8.94
C VAL A 122 -18.12 -8.72 -8.87
N ASP A 123 -17.98 -9.90 -9.46
CA ASP A 123 -16.71 -10.64 -9.49
C ASP A 123 -15.58 -9.83 -10.14
N ARG A 124 -15.87 -9.19 -11.27
CA ARG A 124 -14.92 -8.28 -11.94
C ARG A 124 -14.51 -7.12 -11.04
N PHE A 125 -15.43 -6.55 -10.27
CA PHE A 125 -15.11 -5.46 -9.33
C PHE A 125 -14.04 -5.88 -8.31
N TRP A 126 -14.15 -7.08 -7.73
CA TRP A 126 -13.20 -7.59 -6.74
C TRP A 126 -11.85 -8.01 -7.33
N THR A 127 -11.84 -8.44 -8.60
CA THR A 127 -10.66 -8.99 -9.28
C THR A 127 -9.90 -7.98 -10.14
N SER A 128 -10.46 -6.79 -10.43
CA SER A 128 -9.83 -5.79 -11.30
C SER A 128 -9.27 -4.57 -10.59
N ASN A 129 -9.85 -4.17 -9.45
CA ASN A 129 -9.37 -3.02 -8.71
C ASN A 129 -8.20 -3.43 -7.82
N ALA A 130 -7.06 -2.76 -7.98
CA ALA A 130 -5.83 -3.11 -7.29
C ALA A 130 -5.01 -1.89 -6.87
N TYR A 131 -4.26 -2.06 -5.79
CA TYR A 131 -3.13 -1.20 -5.47
C TYR A 131 -1.81 -1.86 -5.79
N MET A 132 -0.84 -1.05 -6.23
CA MET A 132 0.54 -1.48 -6.33
C MET A 132 1.18 -1.35 -4.93
N ILE A 133 1.52 -2.48 -4.32
CA ILE A 133 2.20 -2.55 -3.02
C ILE A 133 3.59 -3.13 -3.27
N GLY A 134 4.62 -2.32 -3.03
CA GLY A 134 5.95 -2.59 -3.54
C GLY A 134 5.90 -2.81 -5.07
N PRO A 135 6.49 -3.89 -5.61
CA PRO A 135 6.54 -4.17 -7.04
C PRO A 135 5.29 -4.87 -7.58
N HIS A 136 4.32 -5.27 -6.76
CA HIS A 136 3.23 -6.14 -7.18
C HIS A 136 1.85 -5.48 -7.05
N PRO A 137 0.92 -5.74 -7.99
CA PRO A 137 -0.47 -5.40 -7.82
C PRO A 137 -1.13 -6.33 -6.79
N TYR A 138 -2.09 -5.81 -6.04
CA TYR A 138 -2.92 -6.55 -5.11
C TYR A 138 -4.38 -6.14 -5.29
N THR A 139 -5.19 -7.07 -5.80
CA THR A 139 -6.64 -6.88 -5.89
C THR A 139 -7.32 -7.12 -4.55
N LEU A 140 -8.58 -6.69 -4.40
CA LEU A 140 -9.35 -7.00 -3.19
C LEU A 140 -9.43 -8.51 -2.96
N ASP A 141 -9.71 -9.28 -4.02
CA ASP A 141 -9.76 -10.74 -4.01
C ASP A 141 -8.42 -11.37 -3.55
N GLN A 142 -7.30 -10.88 -4.09
CA GLN A 142 -5.97 -11.36 -3.72
C GLN A 142 -5.59 -11.01 -2.28
N ILE A 143 -5.98 -9.82 -1.79
CA ILE A 143 -5.74 -9.43 -0.39
C ILE A 143 -6.53 -10.33 0.56
N GLU A 144 -7.83 -10.51 0.32
CA GLU A 144 -8.67 -11.30 1.21
C GLU A 144 -8.31 -12.78 1.18
N HIS A 145 -8.25 -13.37 -0.02
CA HIS A 145 -8.15 -14.82 -0.17
C HIS A 145 -6.69 -15.29 -0.34
N GLY A 146 -5.89 -14.54 -1.10
CA GLY A 146 -4.47 -14.85 -1.29
C GLY A 146 -3.63 -14.57 -0.05
N ILE A 147 -3.90 -13.47 0.67
CA ILE A 147 -3.07 -13.04 1.80
C ILE A 147 -3.71 -13.35 3.15
N LEU A 148 -4.87 -12.76 3.47
CA LEU A 148 -5.47 -12.82 4.80
C LEU A 148 -6.03 -14.21 5.15
N ARG A 149 -6.53 -14.97 4.18
CA ARG A 149 -6.94 -16.38 4.36
C ARG A 149 -5.81 -17.38 4.16
N GLY A 150 -4.56 -16.93 4.00
CA GLY A 150 -3.41 -17.81 3.84
C GLY A 150 -3.43 -18.61 2.53
N ASN A 151 -3.90 -17.98 1.44
CA ASN A 151 -4.06 -18.59 0.12
C ASN A 151 -4.81 -19.94 0.10
N ARG A 152 -5.79 -20.12 1.01
CA ARG A 152 -6.70 -21.27 0.98
C ARG A 152 -7.60 -21.19 -0.25
N ALA A 153 -8.14 -22.33 -0.66
CA ALA A 153 -9.09 -22.43 -1.78
C ALA A 153 -10.20 -21.37 -1.67
N HIS A 154 -10.46 -20.72 -2.79
CA HIS A 154 -11.50 -19.71 -2.91
C HIS A 154 -12.88 -20.39 -2.82
N PRO A 155 -13.85 -19.87 -2.04
CA PRO A 155 -15.15 -20.52 -1.85
C PRO A 155 -15.94 -20.74 -3.15
N SER A 156 -15.75 -19.88 -4.16
CA SER A 156 -16.46 -19.98 -5.45
C SER A 156 -15.71 -20.75 -6.55
N THR A 157 -14.39 -20.92 -6.46
CA THR A 157 -13.58 -21.53 -7.53
C THR A 157 -12.80 -22.76 -7.10
N ASP A 158 -12.84 -23.11 -5.80
CA ASP A 158 -12.20 -24.28 -5.17
C ASP A 158 -10.69 -24.41 -5.42
N HIS A 159 -10.05 -23.30 -5.82
CA HIS A 159 -8.61 -23.21 -6.05
C HIS A 159 -8.04 -21.94 -5.39
N PRO A 160 -6.75 -21.93 -5.00
CA PRO A 160 -6.10 -20.73 -4.48
C PRO A 160 -6.05 -19.61 -5.51
N VAL A 161 -6.15 -18.36 -5.03
CA VAL A 161 -6.09 -17.17 -5.90
C VAL A 161 -4.67 -16.91 -6.39
N LEU A 162 -3.66 -17.13 -5.53
CA LEU A 162 -2.25 -17.02 -5.91
C LEU A 162 -1.73 -18.38 -6.39
N SER A 163 -1.15 -18.42 -7.58
CA SER A 163 -0.60 -19.64 -8.16
C SER A 163 0.67 -20.10 -7.46
N THR A 164 0.99 -21.38 -7.59
CA THR A 164 2.29 -21.92 -7.16
C THR A 164 3.44 -21.12 -7.78
N GLY A 165 4.34 -20.60 -6.94
CA GLY A 165 5.48 -19.78 -7.38
C GLY A 165 5.20 -18.28 -7.47
N ASP A 166 3.98 -17.82 -7.17
CA ASP A 166 3.72 -16.39 -7.05
C ASP A 166 4.60 -15.78 -5.93
N PRO A 167 5.40 -14.74 -6.21
CA PRO A 167 6.32 -14.16 -5.22
C PRO A 167 5.60 -13.60 -4.00
N ARG A 168 4.31 -13.27 -4.12
CA ARG A 168 3.51 -12.71 -3.03
C ARG A 168 3.09 -13.76 -2.00
N LEU A 169 3.26 -15.06 -2.27
CA LEU A 169 2.95 -16.13 -1.32
C LEU A 169 3.70 -15.97 0.01
N VAL A 170 4.89 -15.35 -0.01
CA VAL A 170 5.66 -15.07 1.21
C VAL A 170 4.94 -14.11 2.17
N HIS A 171 3.96 -13.34 1.66
CA HIS A 171 3.16 -12.41 2.44
C HIS A 171 1.89 -13.05 3.03
N ALA A 172 1.52 -14.25 2.60
CA ALA A 172 0.32 -14.92 3.09
C ALA A 172 0.42 -15.23 4.59
N LEU A 173 -0.70 -15.07 5.31
CA LEU A 173 -0.75 -15.43 6.73
C LEU A 173 -0.63 -16.94 6.89
N THR A 174 0.20 -17.38 7.83
CA THR A 174 0.35 -18.81 8.15
C THR A 174 -0.82 -19.32 8.98
N THR A 175 -1.35 -18.48 9.86
CA THR A 175 -2.50 -18.78 10.72
C THR A 175 -3.65 -17.81 10.41
N PRO A 176 -4.64 -18.20 9.60
CA PRO A 176 -5.78 -17.36 9.31
C PRO A 176 -6.60 -17.04 10.56
N ASP A 177 -6.87 -15.76 10.75
CA ASP A 177 -7.70 -15.25 11.84
C ASP A 177 -9.14 -15.08 11.35
N PRO A 178 -10.14 -15.79 11.91
CA PRO A 178 -11.52 -15.68 11.45
C PRO A 178 -12.12 -14.29 11.68
N ARG A 179 -11.51 -13.45 12.53
CA ARG A 179 -11.98 -12.08 12.80
C ARG A 179 -11.84 -11.16 11.58
N ILE A 180 -11.04 -11.53 10.58
CA ILE A 180 -10.93 -10.75 9.34
C ILE A 180 -12.30 -10.54 8.68
N HIS A 181 -13.23 -11.51 8.76
CA HIS A 181 -14.56 -11.38 8.16
C HIS A 181 -15.42 -10.27 8.77
N PHE A 182 -15.11 -9.85 10.01
CA PHE A 182 -15.76 -8.71 10.65
C PHE A 182 -15.02 -7.40 10.41
N ALA A 183 -13.74 -7.47 10.04
CA ALA A 183 -12.88 -6.30 9.82
C ALA A 183 -12.92 -5.79 8.38
N LEU A 184 -13.22 -6.66 7.41
CA LEU A 184 -13.26 -6.33 5.99
C LEU A 184 -14.60 -5.72 5.58
N ASN A 185 -14.53 -4.63 4.84
CA ASN A 185 -15.69 -4.00 4.22
C ASN A 185 -16.12 -4.79 2.98
N CYS A 186 -17.21 -5.55 3.09
CA CYS A 186 -17.75 -6.32 1.97
C CYS A 186 -18.42 -5.46 0.87
N GLY A 187 -18.46 -4.14 0.99
CA GLY A 187 -19.00 -3.22 -0.03
C GLY A 187 -20.50 -3.40 -0.31
N ALA A 188 -21.20 -4.18 0.52
CA ALA A 188 -22.62 -4.48 0.37
C ALA A 188 -23.46 -3.24 0.67
N LYS A 189 -24.50 -3.03 -0.17
CA LYS A 189 -25.51 -1.98 -0.03
C LYS A 189 -26.77 -2.50 0.66
#